data_AF-A0A3D1BSJ6-F1
#
_entry.id   AF-A0A3D1BSJ6-F1
#
_cell.length_a   1.000
_cell.length_b   1.000
_cell.length_c   1.000
_cell.angle_alpha   90.00
_cell.angle_beta   90.00
_cell.angle_gamma   90.00
#
_symmetry.space_group_name_H-M   'P 1'
#
loop_
_entity.id
_entity.type
_entity.pdbx_description
1 polymer ?
#
loop_
_entity_poly.entity_id
_entity_poly.type
_entity_poly.pdbx_seq_one_letter_code
_entity_poly.pdbx_strand_id
1 'polypeptide(L)'
;MIFDNLEPAGIWKYFKEICKIPRLSKNEERIRQYLIDFAKNHNLECKIDTIGNVLIIKPANPGYEDRKSVLLQSHMDMVGEKDAATEHDWAKDPIIP
;
A
#
# COMPACT_ATOMS: atom_id res chain seq x y z
N MET A 1 16.73 -9.80 1.95
CA MET A 1 18.13 -9.52 2.32
C MET A 1 18.39 -8.09 2.79
N ILE A 2 17.48 -7.12 2.65
CA ILE A 2 17.51 -5.86 3.46
C ILE A 2 16.37 -5.82 4.49
N PHE A 3 15.20 -6.35 4.14
CA PHE A 3 14.03 -6.34 5.01
C PHE A 3 13.79 -7.63 5.81
N ASP A 4 14.49 -8.71 5.51
CA ASP A 4 14.13 -10.05 6.01
C ASP A 4 14.40 -10.23 7.52
N ASN A 5 15.20 -9.35 8.14
CA ASN A 5 15.54 -9.37 9.56
C ASN A 5 15.00 -8.14 10.33
N LEU A 6 14.14 -7.33 9.69
CA LEU A 6 13.58 -6.15 10.34
C LEU A 6 12.26 -6.48 11.02
N GLU A 7 12.08 -5.94 12.23
CA GLU A 7 10.84 -6.06 12.97
C GLU A 7 10.01 -4.76 12.89
N PRO A 8 8.66 -4.86 12.88
CA PRO A 8 7.86 -6.08 12.85
C PRO A 8 7.82 -6.71 11.43
N ALA A 9 8.08 -8.01 11.31
CA ALA A 9 8.20 -8.70 10.02
C ALA A 9 7.01 -8.52 9.07
N GLY A 10 5.79 -8.40 9.61
CA GLY A 10 4.57 -8.20 8.82
C GLY A 10 4.56 -6.87 8.04
N ILE A 11 5.07 -5.79 8.64
CA ILE A 11 5.13 -4.47 7.98
C ILE A 11 6.15 -4.53 6.84
N TRP A 12 7.33 -5.07 7.11
CA TRP A 12 8.42 -5.15 6.14
C TRP A 12 8.12 -6.08 4.97
N LYS A 13 7.32 -7.13 5.19
CA LYS A 13 6.76 -7.95 4.10
C LYS A 13 5.93 -7.08 3.13
N TYR A 14 4.94 -6.33 3.62
CA TYR A 14 4.09 -5.51 2.76
C TYR A 14 4.84 -4.35 2.13
N PHE A 15 5.77 -3.73 2.86
CA PHE A 15 6.59 -2.66 2.31
C PHE A 15 7.44 -3.15 1.12
N LYS A 16 8.03 -4.35 1.22
CA LYS A 16 8.74 -5.01 0.12
C LYS A 16 7.86 -5.27 -1.10
N GLU A 17 6.60 -5.64 -0.88
CA GLU A 17 5.62 -5.84 -1.97
C GLU A 17 5.27 -4.51 -2.64
N ILE A 18 5.03 -3.46 -1.85
CA ILE A 18 4.72 -2.11 -2.33
C ILE A 18 5.88 -1.48 -3.11
N CYS A 19 7.14 -1.70 -2.70
CA CYS A 19 8.32 -1.23 -3.44
C CYS A 19 8.36 -1.75 -4.88
N LYS A 20 7.76 -2.92 -5.16
CA LYS A 20 7.71 -3.49 -6.51
C LYS A 20 6.68 -2.83 -7.42
N ILE A 21 5.85 -1.95 -6.87
CA ILE A 21 4.72 -1.34 -7.59
C ILE A 21 5.10 0.12 -7.90
N PRO A 22 5.36 0.46 -9.17
CA PRO A 22 5.53 1.86 -9.58
C PRO A 22 4.22 2.62 -9.31
N ARG A 23 4.32 3.73 -8.58
CA ARG A 23 3.17 4.43 -7.97
C ARG A 23 3.39 5.94 -7.83
N LEU A 24 3.93 6.58 -8.86
CA LEU A 24 4.09 8.05 -8.84
C LEU A 24 2.75 8.76 -8.62
N SER A 25 2.82 9.99 -8.11
CA SER A 25 1.66 10.89 -8.07
C SER A 25 0.99 10.97 -9.45
N LYS A 26 -0.33 10.82 -9.48
CA LYS A 26 -1.19 10.70 -10.68
C LYS A 26 -1.12 9.38 -11.46
N ASN A 27 -0.39 8.38 -10.97
CA ASN A 27 -0.30 7.03 -11.55
C ASN A 27 -0.54 5.95 -10.47
N GLU A 28 -1.59 6.12 -9.66
CA GLU A 28 -1.88 5.27 -8.50
C GLU A 28 -2.66 3.99 -8.83
N GLU A 29 -3.03 3.74 -10.10
CA GLU A 29 -3.93 2.64 -10.48
C GLU A 29 -3.41 1.27 -10.05
N ARG A 30 -2.10 1.03 -10.18
CA ARG A 30 -1.49 -0.27 -9.84
C ARG A 30 -1.49 -0.52 -8.34
N ILE A 31 -1.12 0.47 -7.53
CA ILE A 31 -1.12 0.35 -6.08
C ILE A 31 -2.57 0.29 -5.54
N ARG A 32 -3.50 1.00 -6.18
CA ARG A 32 -4.93 0.88 -5.91
C ARG A 32 -5.42 -0.55 -6.14
N GLN A 33 -5.09 -1.16 -7.28
CA GLN A 33 -5.46 -2.53 -7.57
C GLN A 33 -4.89 -3.53 -6.56
N TYR A 34 -3.62 -3.35 -6.17
CA TYR A 34 -3.01 -4.17 -5.12
C TYR A 34 -3.78 -4.09 -3.78
N LEU A 35 -4.24 -2.90 -3.37
CA LEU A 35 -5.04 -2.74 -2.15
C LEU A 35 -6.43 -3.37 -2.26
N ILE A 36 -7.07 -3.30 -3.43
CA ILE A 36 -8.35 -3.98 -3.70
C ILE A 36 -8.18 -5.50 -3.61
N ASP A 37 -7.12 -6.03 -4.22
CA ASP A 37 -6.81 -7.47 -4.20
C ASP A 37 -6.45 -7.92 -2.78
N PHE A 38 -5.73 -7.09 -2.01
CA PHE A 38 -5.47 -7.33 -0.59
C PHE A 38 -6.79 -7.46 0.17
N ALA A 39 -7.71 -6.51 0.05
CA ALA A 39 -8.99 -6.57 0.74
C ALA A 39 -9.78 -7.83 0.36
N LYS A 40 -9.84 -8.16 -0.94
CA LYS A 40 -10.50 -9.37 -1.45
C LYS A 40 -9.89 -10.65 -0.87
N ASN A 41 -8.58 -10.79 -0.91
CA ASN A 41 -7.87 -11.97 -0.41
C ASN A 41 -8.02 -12.16 1.11
N HIS A 42 -8.27 -11.07 1.84
CA HIS A 42 -8.52 -11.08 3.27
C HIS A 42 -10.01 -11.07 3.65
N ASN A 43 -10.92 -11.16 2.68
CA ASN A 43 -12.38 -11.06 2.88
C ASN A 43 -12.80 -9.79 3.64
N LEU A 44 -12.20 -8.65 3.30
CA LEU A 44 -12.50 -7.34 3.85
C LEU A 44 -13.40 -6.54 2.90
N GLU A 45 -14.29 -5.72 3.46
CA GLU A 45 -15.06 -4.77 2.67
C GLU A 45 -14.13 -3.70 2.11
N CYS A 46 -14.28 -3.37 0.83
CA CYS A 46 -13.47 -2.37 0.14
C CYS A 46 -14.36 -1.43 -0.65
N LYS A 47 -14.15 -0.13 -0.49
CA LYS A 47 -14.82 0.94 -1.25
C LYS A 47 -13.79 1.80 -1.96
N ILE A 48 -14.18 2.31 -3.12
CA ILE A 48 -13.39 3.25 -3.90
C ILE A 48 -14.30 4.43 -4.19
N ASP A 49 -13.84 5.64 -3.91
CA ASP A 49 -14.60 6.85 -4.26
C ASP A 49 -14.37 7.27 -5.72
N THR A 50 -15.02 8.36 -6.15
CA THR A 50 -14.96 8.85 -7.53
C THR A 50 -13.58 9.38 -7.94
N ILE A 51 -12.73 9.73 -6.97
CA ILE A 51 -11.37 10.24 -7.21
C ILE A 51 -10.30 9.17 -6.99
N GLY A 52 -10.69 7.96 -6.57
CA GLY A 52 -9.84 6.80 -6.49
C GLY A 52 -9.17 6.57 -5.13
N ASN A 53 -9.65 7.20 -4.05
CA ASN A 53 -9.24 6.82 -2.70
C ASN A 53 -9.78 5.43 -2.35
N VAL A 54 -9.02 4.66 -1.59
CA VAL A 54 -9.40 3.31 -1.15
C VAL A 54 -9.72 3.32 0.34
N LEU A 55 -10.89 2.79 0.69
CA LEU A 55 -11.29 2.52 2.07
C LEU A 55 -11.46 1.01 2.25
N ILE A 56 -10.61 0.40 3.07
CA ILE A 56 -10.70 -1.00 3.48
C ILE A 56 -11.23 -1.05 4.91
N ILE A 57 -12.30 -1.80 5.13
CA ILE A 57 -12.99 -1.89 6.41
C ILE A 57 -12.77 -3.29 6.99
N LYS A 58 -12.22 -3.33 8.20
CA LYS A 58 -12.10 -4.54 9.01
C LYS A 58 -13.04 -4.43 10.22
N PRO A 59 -13.90 -5.43 10.48
CA PRO A 59 -14.72 -5.43 11.68
C PRO A 59 -13.85 -5.49 12.94
N ALA A 60 -14.43 -5.07 14.07
CA ALA A 60 -13.79 -5.26 15.37
C ALA A 60 -13.50 -6.75 15.60
N ASN A 61 -12.42 -7.04 16.32
CA ASN A 61 -12.22 -8.39 16.83
C ASN A 61 -13.37 -8.74 17.81
N PRO A 62 -13.79 -10.01 17.90
CA PRO A 62 -14.86 -10.42 18.79
C PRO A 62 -14.64 -9.92 20.23
N GLY A 63 -15.65 -9.27 20.81
CA GLY A 63 -15.60 -8.67 22.15
C GLY A 63 -15.16 -7.19 22.20
N TYR A 64 -14.98 -6.55 21.04
CA TYR A 64 -14.62 -5.12 20.92
C TYR A 64 -15.61 -4.33 20.03
N GLU A 65 -16.79 -4.88 19.75
CA GLU A 65 -17.80 -4.26 18.88
C GLU A 65 -18.38 -2.95 19.46
N ASP A 66 -18.28 -2.76 20.78
CA ASP A 66 -18.72 -1.57 21.51
C ASP A 66 -17.70 -0.43 21.50
N ARG A 67 -16.51 -0.66 20.93
CA ARG A 67 -15.43 0.34 20.89
C ARG A 67 -15.60 1.28 19.72
N LYS A 68 -15.06 2.50 19.90
CA LYS A 68 -15.01 3.49 18.82
C LYS A 68 -14.17 2.97 17.66
N SER A 69 -14.69 3.13 16.45
CA SER A 69 -13.93 2.88 15.24
C SER A 69 -12.73 3.83 15.14
N VAL A 70 -11.65 3.34 14.53
CA VAL A 70 -10.43 4.12 14.26
C VAL A 70 -10.17 4.10 12.76
N LEU A 71 -9.75 5.24 12.22
CA LEU A 71 -9.31 5.37 10.84
C LEU A 71 -7.77 5.51 10.83
N LEU A 72 -7.10 4.62 10.11
CA LEU A 72 -5.68 4.75 9.80
C LEU A 72 -5.57 5.28 8.37
N GLN A 73 -4.89 6.41 8.18
CA GLN A 73 -4.79 7.08 6.89
C GLN A 73 -3.33 7.19 6.44
N SER A 74 -3.12 6.93 5.15
CA SER A 74 -1.87 7.16 4.43
C SER A 74 -2.20 7.52 2.98
N HIS A 75 -1.20 7.98 2.22
CA HIS A 75 -1.32 8.24 0.79
C HIS A 75 -0.63 7.12 0.00
N MET A 76 -1.13 6.82 -1.20
CA MET A 76 -0.66 5.68 -2.00
C MET A 76 0.56 6.02 -2.86
N ASP A 77 0.68 7.29 -3.24
CA ASP A 77 1.65 7.75 -4.22
C ASP A 77 3.04 7.99 -3.63
N MET A 78 4.03 8.16 -4.50
CA MET A 78 5.36 8.62 -4.14
C MET A 78 5.86 9.69 -5.08
N VAL A 79 6.80 10.48 -4.56
CA VAL A 79 7.61 11.40 -5.36
C VAL A 79 8.70 10.60 -6.07
N GLY A 80 8.87 10.88 -7.37
CA GLY A 80 9.92 10.30 -8.19
C GLY A 80 11.11 11.25 -8.33
N GLU A 81 12.19 10.96 -7.64
CA GLU A 81 13.46 11.67 -7.75
C GLU A 81 14.60 10.66 -7.85
N LYS A 82 15.58 10.95 -8.72
CA LYS A 82 16.73 10.08 -8.96
C LYS A 82 17.98 10.92 -9.13
N ASP A 83 19.12 10.35 -8.75
CA ASP A 83 20.42 10.94 -9.01
C ASP A 83 20.67 11.07 -10.52
N ALA A 84 21.46 12.07 -10.91
CA ALA A 84 21.74 12.37 -12.32
C ALA A 84 22.35 11.20 -13.10
N ALA A 85 23.10 10.33 -12.42
CA ALA A 85 23.75 9.16 -13.01
C ALA A 85 22.85 7.90 -13.05
N THR A 86 21.65 7.96 -12.45
CA THR A 86 20.78 6.79 -12.29
C THR A 86 19.73 6.74 -13.39
N GLU A 87 19.67 5.62 -14.10
CA GLU A 87 18.55 5.30 -14.98
C GLU A 87 17.44 4.60 -14.18
N HIS A 88 16.22 5.12 -14.29
CA HIS A 88 15.02 4.59 -13.64
C HIS A 88 13.80 5.10 -14.39
N ASP A 89 12.98 4.18 -14.90
CA ASP A 89 11.68 4.44 -15.52
C ASP A 89 10.58 4.28 -14.48
N TRP A 90 10.12 5.40 -13.90
CA TRP A 90 9.10 5.42 -12.85
C TRP A 90 7.74 4.82 -13.25
N ALA A 91 7.49 4.57 -14.53
CA ALA A 91 6.26 3.91 -14.97
C ALA A 91 6.37 2.39 -14.95
N LYS A 92 7.58 1.83 -14.84
CA LYS A 92 7.84 0.40 -14.99
C LYS A 92 8.70 -0.19 -13.89
N ASP A 93 9.71 0.55 -13.47
CA ASP A 93 10.77 0.02 -12.64
C ASP A 93 10.36 -0.01 -11.16
N PRO A 94 10.65 -1.11 -10.45
CA PRO A 94 10.43 -1.18 -9.01
C PRO A 94 11.49 -0.38 -8.25
N ILE A 95 11.15 0.04 -7.04
CA ILE A 95 12.15 0.51 -6.07
C ILE A 95 12.93 -0.69 -5.56
N ILE A 96 14.25 -0.60 -5.66
CA ILE A 96 15.19 -1.57 -5.11
C ILE A 96 15.71 -0.99 -3.80
N PRO A 97 15.27 -1.51 -2.64
CA PRO A 97 15.72 -1.06 -1.32
C PRO A 97 17.15 -1.49 -1.01
#